data_AF-A0AAD9TFL2-F1
#
_entry.id   AF-A0AAD9TFL2-F1
#
_cell.length_a   1.000
_cell.length_b   1.000
_cell.length_c   1.000
_cell.angle_alpha   90.00
_cell.angle_beta   90.00
_cell.angle_gamma   90.00
#
_symmetry.space_group_name_H-M   'P 1'
#
loop_
_entity.id
_entity.type
_entity.pdbx_description
1 polymer ?
#
loop_
_entity_poly.entity_id
_entity_poly.type
_entity_poly.pdbx_seq_one_letter_code
_entity_poly.pdbx_strand_id
1 'polypeptide(L)'
;MCHLGQCPSPEKCCKKVTVRCGCQTLKKEWICQDVQAAYRKTGCDPKDISKNQFGLGLLPCKSDCRSKIQVVHAELQARKPKVSEEKEIDTEKHVPKRKRRRERVQEVKQVSRLQKIITTVKWLLLYVALLVAIIASSYYGYKGLMKLSHWMNEVEEQRQSKRYLRI
;
A
#
# COMPACT_ATOMS: atom_id res chain seq x y z
N MET A 1 -13.24 10.70 -24.43
CA MET A 1 -13.76 10.06 -25.66
C MET A 1 -13.03 8.75 -25.94
N CYS A 2 -13.72 7.79 -26.55
CA CYS A 2 -13.25 6.42 -26.77
C CYS A 2 -12.25 6.30 -27.94
N HIS A 3 -12.32 7.21 -28.90
CA HIS A 3 -11.45 7.27 -30.09
C HIS A 3 -10.69 8.60 -30.15
N LEU A 4 -9.65 8.65 -30.97
CA LEU A 4 -9.01 9.90 -31.38
C LEU A 4 -9.92 10.54 -32.44
N GLY A 5 -10.87 11.37 -31.98
CA GLY A 5 -11.94 11.94 -32.82
C GLY A 5 -13.32 11.43 -32.43
N GLN A 6 -14.30 11.70 -33.29
CA GLN A 6 -15.69 11.27 -33.11
C GLN A 6 -15.77 9.73 -33.07
N CYS A 7 -16.69 9.20 -32.29
CA CYS A 7 -16.95 7.77 -32.31
C CYS A 7 -17.50 7.39 -33.71
N PRO A 8 -16.87 6.46 -34.44
CA PRO A 8 -17.29 6.11 -35.80
C PRO A 8 -18.68 5.46 -35.83
N SER A 9 -19.11 4.88 -34.71
CA SER A 9 -20.46 4.34 -34.52
C SER A 9 -20.89 4.51 -33.04
N PRO A 10 -21.43 5.69 -32.65
CA PRO A 10 -21.79 5.98 -31.26
C PRO A 10 -22.74 4.93 -30.65
N GLU A 11 -23.60 4.35 -31.48
CA GLU A 11 -24.62 3.39 -31.06
C GLU A 11 -24.15 1.94 -31.03
N LYS A 12 -22.97 1.64 -31.59
CA LYS A 12 -22.42 0.27 -31.66
C LYS A 12 -21.02 0.17 -31.06
N CYS A 13 -20.54 1.21 -30.37
CA CYS A 13 -19.19 1.26 -29.86
C CYS A 13 -19.05 0.46 -28.56
N CYS A 14 -18.44 -0.72 -28.67
CA CYS A 14 -18.15 -1.60 -27.52
C CYS A 14 -16.84 -1.26 -26.78
N LYS A 15 -16.21 -0.12 -27.07
CA LYS A 15 -14.92 0.23 -26.46
C LYS A 15 -15.09 0.58 -24.98
N LYS A 16 -14.28 -0.04 -24.12
CA LYS A 16 -14.27 0.24 -22.68
C LYS A 16 -13.69 1.62 -22.38
N VAL A 17 -14.35 2.34 -21.48
CA VAL A 17 -13.98 3.68 -21.01
C VAL A 17 -14.04 3.69 -19.49
N THR A 18 -13.10 4.39 -18.88
CA THR A 18 -13.15 4.63 -17.44
C THR A 18 -14.10 5.78 -17.12
N VAL A 19 -15.16 5.48 -16.37
CA VAL A 19 -16.05 6.46 -15.76
C VAL A 19 -15.66 6.71 -14.31
N ARG A 20 -15.89 7.93 -13.82
CA ARG A 20 -15.53 8.37 -12.47
C ARG A 20 -16.67 9.12 -11.80
N CYS A 21 -16.66 9.12 -10.47
CA CYS A 21 -17.52 10.02 -9.72
C CYS A 21 -17.08 11.48 -9.90
N GLY A 22 -17.94 12.45 -9.57
CA GLY A 22 -17.57 13.88 -9.58
C GLY A 22 -16.37 14.18 -8.67
N CYS A 23 -16.23 13.41 -7.59
CA CYS A 23 -15.09 13.41 -6.68
C CYS A 23 -13.78 12.79 -7.24
N GLN A 24 -13.84 12.14 -8.39
CA GLN A 24 -12.73 11.41 -9.03
C GLN A 24 -12.08 10.28 -8.19
N THR A 25 -12.64 9.91 -7.04
CA THR A 25 -12.11 8.86 -6.14
C THR A 25 -12.53 7.45 -6.58
N LEU A 26 -13.76 7.28 -7.06
CA LEU A 26 -14.25 6.03 -7.64
C LEU A 26 -14.03 6.02 -9.15
N LYS A 27 -13.58 4.87 -9.65
CA LYS A 27 -13.43 4.59 -11.08
C LYS A 27 -14.08 3.24 -11.40
N LYS A 28 -14.81 3.15 -12.50
CA LYS A 28 -15.38 1.91 -13.02
C LYS A 28 -15.22 1.89 -14.54
N GLU A 29 -15.18 0.71 -15.13
CA GLU A 29 -15.14 0.55 -16.58
C GLU A 29 -16.56 0.39 -17.10
N TRP A 30 -16.97 1.26 -18.01
CA TRP A 30 -18.23 1.20 -18.76
C TRP A 30 -17.95 1.10 -20.25
N ILE A 31 -18.94 0.65 -21.01
CA ILE A 31 -18.86 0.64 -22.47
C ILE A 31 -19.17 2.06 -22.99
N CYS A 32 -18.50 2.48 -24.06
CA CYS A 32 -18.67 3.79 -24.69
C CYS A 32 -20.15 4.11 -24.96
N GLN A 33 -20.91 3.13 -25.45
CA GLN A 33 -22.35 3.22 -25.67
C GLN A 33 -23.12 3.55 -24.39
N ASP A 34 -22.86 2.83 -23.29
CA ASP A 34 -23.53 3.08 -21.99
C ASP A 34 -23.23 4.48 -21.45
N VAL A 35 -21.99 4.94 -21.62
CA VAL A 35 -21.55 6.28 -21.24
C VAL A 35 -22.30 7.35 -22.04
N GLN A 36 -22.42 7.16 -23.35
CA GLN A 36 -23.16 8.09 -24.21
C GLN A 36 -24.66 8.08 -23.90
N ALA A 37 -25.24 6.91 -23.66
CA ALA A 37 -26.63 6.77 -23.24
C ALA A 37 -26.88 7.48 -21.90
N ALA A 38 -25.95 7.38 -20.93
CA ALA A 38 -26.05 8.07 -19.67
C ALA A 38 -26.02 9.61 -19.84
N TYR A 39 -25.16 10.13 -20.72
CA TYR A 39 -25.14 11.56 -21.03
C TYR A 39 -26.42 12.04 -21.71
N ARG A 40 -26.94 11.28 -22.69
CA ARG A 40 -28.23 11.57 -23.32
C ARG A 40 -29.38 11.59 -22.31
N LYS A 41 -29.38 10.67 -21.33
CA LYS A 41 -30.38 10.66 -20.22
C LYS A 41 -30.31 11.90 -19.34
N THR A 42 -29.13 12.50 -19.19
CA THR A 42 -28.95 13.76 -18.45
C THR A 42 -29.20 15.01 -19.30
N GLY A 43 -29.60 14.86 -20.56
CA GLY A 43 -29.81 15.98 -21.49
C GLY A 43 -28.53 16.63 -22.02
N CYS A 44 -27.36 16.02 -21.77
CA CYS A 44 -26.08 16.51 -22.28
C CYS A 44 -25.71 15.76 -23.56
N ASP A 45 -25.36 16.48 -24.63
CA ASP A 45 -24.78 15.84 -25.81
C ASP A 45 -23.33 15.40 -25.46
N PRO A 46 -22.98 14.12 -25.63
CA PRO A 46 -21.59 13.66 -25.55
C PRO A 46 -20.58 14.46 -26.39
N LYS A 47 -21.04 15.19 -27.42
CA LYS A 47 -20.22 16.07 -28.28
C LYS A 47 -19.70 17.31 -27.55
N ASP A 48 -20.44 17.85 -26.60
CA ASP A 48 -20.08 19.09 -25.88
C ASP A 48 -19.05 18.84 -24.77
N ILE A 49 -18.77 17.57 -24.49
CA ILE A 49 -17.91 17.15 -23.39
C ILE A 49 -16.47 17.08 -23.88
N SER A 50 -15.62 17.93 -23.30
CA SER A 50 -14.18 17.91 -23.58
C SER A 50 -13.58 16.52 -23.34
N LYS A 51 -12.55 16.18 -24.13
CA LYS A 51 -11.88 14.86 -24.08
C LYS A 51 -11.49 14.42 -22.67
N ASN A 52 -11.13 15.36 -21.79
CA ASN A 52 -10.70 15.13 -20.41
C ASN A 52 -11.86 14.95 -19.42
N GLN A 53 -13.07 15.41 -19.77
CA GLN A 53 -14.26 15.33 -18.92
C GLN A 53 -15.17 14.15 -19.27
N PHE A 54 -14.93 13.50 -20.40
CA PHE A 54 -15.69 12.32 -20.81
C PHE A 54 -15.60 11.18 -19.78
N GLY A 55 -16.75 10.79 -19.24
CA GLY A 55 -16.89 9.79 -18.18
C GLY A 55 -16.78 10.33 -16.76
N LEU A 56 -16.55 11.63 -16.56
CA LEU A 56 -16.57 12.25 -15.22
C LEU A 56 -18.00 12.52 -14.77
N GLY A 57 -18.27 12.30 -13.48
CA GLY A 57 -19.56 12.64 -12.86
C GLY A 57 -20.68 11.62 -13.09
N LEU A 58 -20.48 10.62 -13.94
CA LEU A 58 -21.49 9.59 -14.24
C LEU A 58 -21.65 8.55 -13.11
N LEU A 59 -20.65 8.40 -12.24
CA LEU A 59 -20.78 7.53 -11.07
C LEU A 59 -21.35 8.30 -9.88
N PRO A 60 -22.33 7.73 -9.16
CA PRO A 60 -22.78 8.30 -7.90
C PRO A 60 -21.65 8.26 -6.87
N CYS A 61 -21.53 9.34 -6.09
CA CYS A 61 -20.62 9.39 -4.95
C CYS A 61 -21.25 8.62 -3.77
N LYS A 62 -20.51 7.68 -3.18
CA LYS A 62 -20.87 7.11 -1.87
C LYS A 62 -20.36 8.03 -0.75
N SER A 63 -20.86 7.87 0.47
CA SER A 63 -20.33 8.58 1.67
C SER A 63 -18.80 8.50 1.76
N ASP A 64 -18.25 7.33 1.45
CA ASP A 64 -16.79 7.05 1.44
C ASP A 64 -16.00 7.86 0.39
N CYS A 65 -16.68 8.45 -0.61
CA CYS A 65 -16.03 9.34 -1.57
C CYS A 65 -15.64 10.68 -0.96
N ARG A 66 -16.54 11.25 -0.15
CA ARG A 66 -16.40 12.61 0.37
C ARG A 66 -15.34 12.66 1.47
N SER A 67 -15.24 11.62 2.29
CA SER A 67 -14.22 11.49 3.34
C SER A 67 -12.80 11.40 2.77
N LYS A 68 -12.59 10.66 1.66
CA LYS A 68 -11.27 10.58 0.99
C LYS A 68 -10.79 11.92 0.43
N ILE A 69 -11.69 12.80 -0.02
CA ILE A 69 -11.30 14.14 -0.48
C ILE A 69 -10.82 14.99 0.69
N GLN A 70 -11.52 14.94 1.82
CA GLN A 70 -11.14 15.72 3.01
C GLN A 70 -9.78 15.29 3.55
N VAL A 71 -9.48 14.00 3.59
CA VAL A 71 -8.16 13.49 4.01
C VAL A 71 -7.05 13.98 3.07
N VAL A 72 -7.25 13.85 1.75
CA VAL A 72 -6.25 14.31 0.76
C VAL A 72 -6.06 15.82 0.80
N HIS A 73 -7.13 16.60 1.01
CA HIS A 73 -7.04 18.05 1.12
C HIS A 73 -6.37 18.49 2.43
N ALA A 74 -6.67 17.84 3.56
CA ALA A 74 -6.02 18.09 4.84
C ALA A 74 -4.52 17.76 4.78
N GLU A 75 -4.15 16.64 4.15
CA GLU A 75 -2.75 16.24 3.94
C GLU A 75 -2.00 17.20 2.99
N LEU A 76 -2.70 17.78 2.00
CA LEU A 76 -2.14 18.82 1.13
C LEU A 76 -1.97 20.17 1.84
N GLN A 77 -2.88 20.56 2.72
CA GLN A 77 -2.75 21.80 3.50
C GLN A 77 -1.66 21.69 4.58
N ALA A 78 -1.49 20.51 5.20
CA ALA A 78 -0.40 20.25 6.13
C ALA A 78 1.00 20.33 5.48
N ARG A 79 1.08 20.23 4.14
CA ARG A 79 2.32 20.29 3.37
C ARG A 79 2.64 21.67 2.77
N LYS A 80 2.07 22.77 3.28
CA LYS A 80 2.53 24.13 2.99
C LYS A 80 3.64 24.53 3.99
N PRO A 81 4.94 24.42 3.66
CA PRO A 81 5.96 25.15 4.39
C PRO A 81 5.79 26.66 4.14
N LYS A 82 6.06 27.44 5.20
CA LYS A 82 6.07 28.91 5.18
C LYS A 82 6.94 29.44 4.04
N VAL A 83 6.44 30.53 3.47
CA VAL A 83 7.08 31.42 2.51
C VAL A 83 8.49 31.79 2.97
N SER A 84 9.46 31.70 2.06
CA SER A 84 10.60 32.63 2.01
C SER A 84 10.80 33.02 0.56
N GLU A 85 10.75 34.32 0.31
CA GLU A 85 11.16 34.94 -0.96
C GLU A 85 12.65 34.68 -1.19
N GLU A 86 13.00 34.20 -2.38
CA GLU A 86 14.18 34.70 -3.09
C GLU A 86 13.96 34.49 -4.59
N LYS A 87 14.28 35.54 -5.32
CA LYS A 87 14.01 35.74 -6.74
C LYS A 87 15.27 35.31 -7.49
N GLU A 88 15.18 34.35 -8.41
CA GLU A 88 16.02 34.41 -9.61
C GLU A 88 15.42 33.64 -10.79
N ILE A 89 15.81 34.12 -11.97
CA ILE A 89 15.07 34.14 -13.22
C ILE A 89 15.33 32.89 -14.07
N ASP A 90 14.25 32.48 -14.73
CA ASP A 90 14.11 31.66 -15.93
C ASP A 90 15.39 31.27 -16.72
N THR A 91 15.59 29.97 -16.91
CA THR A 91 15.86 29.43 -18.24
C THR A 91 15.57 27.92 -18.32
N GLU A 92 14.67 27.60 -19.23
CA GLU A 92 14.80 26.46 -20.14
C GLU A 92 14.74 25.03 -19.55
N LYS A 93 13.54 24.49 -19.49
CA LYS A 93 13.07 23.47 -20.47
C LYS A 93 11.67 23.05 -20.08
N HIS A 94 10.75 23.34 -20.99
CA HIS A 94 9.33 23.04 -20.91
C HIS A 94 9.08 21.52 -20.96
N VAL A 95 9.44 20.82 -19.89
CA VAL A 95 9.05 19.42 -19.69
C VAL A 95 7.60 19.43 -19.22
N PRO A 96 6.68 18.72 -19.90
CA PRO A 96 5.26 18.80 -19.57
C PRO A 96 5.09 18.37 -18.12
N LYS A 97 4.53 19.27 -17.32
CA LYS A 97 4.22 19.20 -15.87
C LYS A 97 3.67 17.84 -15.38
N ARG A 98 3.16 17.02 -16.32
CA ARG A 98 2.69 15.64 -16.15
C ARG A 98 3.80 14.60 -15.87
N LYS A 99 5.03 14.78 -16.35
CA LYS A 99 6.14 13.81 -16.15
C LYS A 99 6.67 13.85 -14.70
N ARG A 100 6.93 15.06 -14.17
CA ARG A 100 7.33 15.30 -12.76
C ARG A 100 6.33 14.79 -11.71
N ARG A 101 5.02 14.78 -12.02
CA ARG A 101 4.00 14.23 -11.11
C ARG A 101 3.98 12.69 -11.11
N ARG A 102 4.28 12.05 -12.25
CA ARG A 102 4.38 10.59 -12.34
C ARG A 102 5.61 10.06 -11.61
N GLU A 103 6.75 10.73 -11.72
CA GLU A 103 7.97 10.40 -10.95
C GLU A 103 7.70 10.51 -9.45
N ARG A 104 7.13 11.63 -8.96
CA ARG A 104 6.79 11.75 -7.53
C ARG A 104 5.79 10.71 -7.03
N VAL A 105 4.81 10.32 -7.86
CA VAL A 105 3.86 9.24 -7.50
C VAL A 105 4.55 7.87 -7.51
N GLN A 106 5.50 7.64 -8.42
CA GLN A 106 6.32 6.43 -8.42
C GLN A 106 7.25 6.37 -7.21
N GLU A 107 7.92 7.47 -6.87
CA GLU A 107 8.76 7.58 -5.67
C GLU A 107 7.96 7.32 -4.40
N VAL A 108 6.79 7.96 -4.23
CA VAL A 108 5.93 7.72 -3.06
C VAL A 108 5.44 6.26 -3.01
N LYS A 109 5.11 5.67 -4.16
CA LYS A 109 4.71 4.25 -4.25
C LYS A 109 5.90 3.30 -3.95
N GLN A 110 7.11 3.66 -4.36
CA GLN A 110 8.35 2.93 -4.05
C GLN A 110 8.64 3.00 -2.55
N VAL A 111 8.55 4.19 -1.94
CA VAL A 111 8.74 4.38 -0.49
C VAL A 111 7.72 3.55 0.32
N SER A 112 6.45 3.55 -0.07
CA SER A 112 5.42 2.72 0.60
C SER A 112 5.67 1.21 0.49
N ARG A 113 6.22 0.74 -0.64
CA ARG A 113 6.59 -0.68 -0.83
C ARG A 113 7.81 -1.05 -0.01
N LEU A 114 8.84 -0.21 -0.01
CA LEU A 114 10.05 -0.42 0.80
C LEU A 114 9.71 -0.43 2.29
N GLN A 115 8.84 0.46 2.76
CA GLN A 115 8.35 0.43 4.14
C GLN A 115 7.68 -0.91 4.49
N LYS A 116 6.80 -1.42 3.63
CA LYS A 116 6.17 -2.74 3.83
C LYS A 116 7.21 -3.88 3.85
N ILE A 117 8.18 -3.85 2.94
CA ILE A 117 9.25 -4.85 2.88
C ILE A 117 10.11 -4.80 4.15
N ILE A 118 10.52 -3.61 4.58
CA ILE A 118 11.32 -3.41 5.80
C ILE A 118 10.55 -3.92 7.03
N THR A 119 9.25 -3.65 7.15
CA THR A 119 8.45 -4.18 8.25
C THR A 119 8.38 -5.71 8.23
N THR A 120 8.17 -6.31 7.06
CA THR A 120 8.10 -7.78 6.94
C THR A 120 9.46 -8.42 7.23
N VAL A 121 10.54 -7.85 6.71
CA VAL A 121 11.92 -8.32 6.96
C VAL A 121 12.28 -8.19 8.44
N LYS A 122 11.89 -7.10 9.10
CA LYS A 122 12.10 -6.93 10.54
C LYS A 122 11.37 -8.00 11.36
N TRP A 123 10.11 -8.28 11.04
CA TRP A 123 9.35 -9.35 11.69
C TRP A 123 9.96 -10.72 11.45
N LEU A 124 10.40 -11.01 10.21
CA LEU A 124 11.12 -12.24 9.88
C LEU A 124 12.42 -12.38 10.67
N LEU A 125 13.23 -11.32 10.75
CA LEU A 125 14.47 -11.30 11.53
C LEU A 125 14.22 -11.56 13.01
N LEU A 126 13.20 -10.92 13.60
CA LEU A 126 12.82 -11.16 14.99
C LEU A 126 12.39 -12.61 15.21
N TYR A 127 11.63 -13.18 14.28
CA TYR A 127 11.19 -14.57 14.35
C TYR A 127 12.38 -15.54 14.29
N VAL A 128 13.31 -15.32 13.37
CA VAL A 128 14.55 -16.11 13.25
C VAL A 128 15.40 -15.99 14.53
N ALA A 129 15.57 -14.79 15.07
CA ALA A 129 16.31 -14.58 16.32
C ALA A 129 15.65 -15.31 17.49
N LEU A 130 14.33 -15.30 17.58
CA LEU A 130 13.58 -16.04 18.59
C LEU A 130 13.79 -17.55 18.46
N LEU A 131 13.73 -18.09 17.24
CA LEU A 131 14.00 -19.52 16.99
C LEU A 131 15.42 -19.91 17.41
N VAL A 132 16.42 -19.09 17.07
CA VAL A 132 17.81 -19.32 17.48
C VAL A 132 17.94 -19.29 19.00
N ALA A 133 17.29 -18.33 19.68
CA ALA A 133 17.29 -18.25 21.13
C ALA A 133 16.64 -19.49 21.78
N ILE A 134 15.54 -20.01 21.22
CA ILE A 134 14.89 -21.23 21.70
C ILE A 134 15.83 -22.44 21.53
N ILE A 135 16.46 -22.59 20.37
CA ILE A 135 17.40 -23.70 20.09
C ILE A 135 18.62 -23.62 21.01
N ALA A 136 19.19 -22.44 21.20
CA ALA A 136 20.31 -22.24 22.12
C ALA A 136 19.87 -22.60 23.56
N SER A 137 18.74 -22.06 24.00
CA SER A 137 18.22 -22.31 25.36
C SER A 137 17.93 -23.79 25.60
N SER A 138 17.35 -24.49 24.62
CA SER A 138 17.09 -25.93 24.74
C SER A 138 18.39 -26.73 24.72
N TYR A 139 19.38 -26.37 23.90
CA TYR A 139 20.67 -27.05 23.86
C TYR A 139 21.47 -26.88 25.15
N TYR A 140 21.61 -25.63 25.62
CA TYR A 140 22.32 -25.33 26.87
C TYR A 140 21.54 -25.82 28.10
N GLY A 141 20.21 -25.67 28.09
CA GLY A 141 19.32 -26.17 29.14
C GLY A 141 19.38 -27.68 29.27
N TYR A 142 19.29 -28.42 28.16
CA TYR A 142 19.41 -29.88 28.14
C TYR A 142 20.78 -30.34 28.65
N LYS A 143 21.86 -29.70 28.20
CA LYS A 143 23.22 -30.02 28.66
C LYS A 143 23.40 -29.77 30.17
N GLY A 144 22.79 -28.70 30.70
CA GLY A 144 22.77 -28.40 32.12
C GLY A 144 21.97 -29.44 32.93
N LEU A 145 20.76 -29.77 32.46
CA LEU A 145 19.90 -30.78 33.09
C LEU A 145 20.56 -32.16 33.14
N MET A 146 21.22 -32.58 32.05
CA MET A 146 21.95 -33.85 32.01
C MET A 146 23.13 -33.90 32.98
N LYS A 147 23.79 -32.75 33.23
CA LYS A 147 24.88 -32.70 34.20
C LYS A 147 24.37 -32.76 35.63
N LEU A 148 23.23 -32.11 35.90
CA LEU A 148 22.56 -32.16 37.21
C LEU A 148 22.04 -33.56 37.53
N SER A 149 21.43 -34.25 36.55
CA SER A 149 20.94 -35.61 36.76
C SER A 149 22.08 -36.59 37.06
N HIS A 150 23.19 -36.48 36.35
CA HIS A 150 24.36 -37.32 36.60
C HIS A 150 24.96 -37.07 38.00
N TRP A 151 25.10 -35.80 38.39
CA TRP A 151 25.57 -35.44 39.73
C TRP A 151 24.64 -35.94 40.85
N MET A 152 23.32 -35.82 40.67
CA MET A 152 22.35 -36.35 41.63
C MET A 152 22.48 -37.85 41.81
N ASN A 153 22.64 -38.59 40.70
CA ASN A 153 22.78 -40.04 40.74
C ASN A 153 24.04 -40.48 41.51
N GLU A 154 25.16 -39.78 41.28
CA GLU A 154 26.42 -40.03 41.99
C GLU A 154 26.31 -39.74 43.51
N VAL A 155 25.59 -38.68 43.89
CA VAL A 155 25.34 -38.34 45.30
C VAL A 155 24.42 -39.38 45.97
N GLU A 156 23.41 -39.87 45.26
CA GLU A 156 22.53 -40.92 45.74
C GLU A 156 23.28 -42.24 45.98
N GLU A 157 24.14 -42.64 45.03
CA GLU A 157 25.02 -43.81 45.18
C GLU A 157 25.93 -43.65 46.41
N GLN A 158 26.59 -42.50 46.60
CA GLN A 158 27.41 -42.27 47.80
C GLN A 158 26.61 -42.34 49.11
N ARG A 159 25.37 -41.82 49.12
CA ARG A 159 24.48 -41.93 50.29
C ARG A 159 24.11 -43.38 50.58
N GLN A 160 23.82 -44.18 49.56
CA GLN A 160 23.52 -45.60 49.73
C GLN A 160 24.75 -46.35 50.22
N SER A 161 25.92 -46.18 49.59
CA SER A 161 27.19 -46.81 50.02
C SER A 161 27.53 -46.50 51.48
N LYS A 162 27.37 -45.25 51.92
CA LYS A 162 27.57 -44.84 53.33
C LYS A 162 26.54 -45.40 54.30
N ARG A 163 25.36 -45.83 53.84
CA ARG A 163 24.37 -46.54 54.66
C ARG A 163 24.69 -48.02 54.74
N TYR A 164 25.05 -48.66 53.62
CA TYR A 164 25.44 -50.06 53.58
C TYR A 164 26.71 -50.36 54.39
N LEU A 165 27.70 -49.46 54.38
CA LEU A 165 28.94 -49.63 55.17
C LEU A 165 28.75 -49.40 56.68
N ARG A 166 27.55 -48.97 57.10
CA ARG A 166 27.21 -48.64 58.49
C ARG A 166 26.31 -49.69 59.15
N ILE A 167 26.00 -50.77 58.42
CA ILE A 167 25.31 -51.99 58.85
C ILE A 167 26.38 -53.07 58.96
#